data_AF-A0A836A4M1-F1
#
_entry.id   AF-A0A836A4M1-F1
#
_cell.length_a   1.000
_cell.length_b   1.000
_cell.length_c   1.000
_cell.angle_alpha   90.00
_cell.angle_beta   90.00
_cell.angle_gamma   90.00
#
_symmetry.space_group_name_H-M   'P 1'
#
loop_
_entity.id
_entity.type
_entity.pdbx_description
1 polymer ?
#
loop_
_entity_poly.entity_id
_entity_poly.type
_entity_poly.pdbx_seq_one_letter_code
_entity_poly.pdbx_strand_id
1 'polypeptide(L)'
;MPFGQLMSEFGGSGTGGWVHGVSFSASGSRLAWVSHDSTVSVADASKSVQVSTLKTEFLPLLSVSFISENSVVAAGHDCCPMLFNYDDRGCLTFVSKQDIPKQSIQRNMSAMERFRNMDKRATTEDRNTALETLHQNSITQVSIYEVDKQLLHYRHRRGHDHLGFQDLRVFHPGSSDNVKLSEPPDPA
;
A
#
# COMPACT_ATOMS: atom_id res chain seq x y z
N MET A 1 25.28 14.94 -18.85
CA MET A 1 24.29 15.81 -18.18
C MET A 1 24.98 16.53 -17.04
N PRO A 2 25.11 17.87 -17.04
CA PRO A 2 25.52 18.62 -15.86
C PRO A 2 24.56 18.42 -14.69
N PHE A 3 25.09 18.48 -13.47
CA PHE A 3 24.31 18.43 -12.24
C PHE A 3 23.30 19.59 -12.19
N GLY A 4 22.08 19.31 -11.75
CA GLY A 4 21.00 20.30 -11.65
C GLY A 4 20.24 20.59 -12.95
N GLN A 5 20.58 19.91 -14.06
CA GLN A 5 19.80 20.02 -15.29
C GLN A 5 18.41 19.39 -15.11
N LEU A 6 17.36 20.17 -15.37
CA LEU A 6 15.99 19.66 -15.44
C LEU A 6 15.87 18.68 -16.61
N MET A 7 15.48 17.44 -16.32
CA MET A 7 15.28 16.40 -17.34
C MET A 7 13.86 16.43 -17.92
N SER A 8 12.87 16.56 -17.03
CA SER A 8 11.46 16.55 -17.40
C SER A 8 10.63 17.17 -16.28
N GLU A 9 9.52 17.80 -16.67
CA GLU A 9 8.50 18.32 -15.75
C GLU A 9 7.17 17.66 -16.08
N PHE A 10 6.46 17.21 -15.05
CA PHE A 10 5.15 16.59 -15.17
C PHE A 10 4.19 17.29 -14.21
N GLY A 11 2.98 17.64 -14.68
CA GLY A 11 1.94 18.26 -13.83
C GLY A 11 1.75 19.77 -13.95
N GLY A 12 2.28 20.43 -14.99
CA GLY A 12 2.22 21.89 -15.16
C GLY A 12 0.88 22.51 -15.61
N SER A 13 -0.23 21.76 -15.65
CA SER A 13 -1.49 22.27 -16.23
C SER A 13 -2.67 22.22 -15.26
N GLY A 14 -2.53 22.82 -14.07
CA GLY A 14 -3.63 23.30 -13.20
C GLY A 14 -4.69 22.30 -12.70
N THR A 15 -4.67 21.04 -13.13
CA THR A 15 -5.68 20.01 -12.86
C THR A 15 -5.13 18.84 -12.03
N GLY A 16 -3.86 18.90 -11.63
CA GLY A 16 -3.19 17.85 -10.85
C GLY A 16 -3.37 18.01 -9.33
N GLY A 17 -3.36 16.88 -8.62
CA GLY A 17 -3.31 16.85 -7.16
C GLY A 17 -1.89 16.95 -6.58
N TRP A 18 -1.78 17.12 -5.26
CA TRP A 18 -0.49 17.07 -4.57
C TRP A 18 0.14 15.69 -4.69
N VAL A 19 1.42 15.63 -5.04
CA VAL A 19 2.19 14.39 -5.05
C VAL A 19 2.57 14.02 -3.62
N HIS A 20 2.11 12.87 -3.15
CA HIS A 20 2.35 12.39 -1.78
C HIS A 20 3.57 11.49 -1.67
N GLY A 21 3.80 10.64 -2.68
CA GLY A 21 4.88 9.66 -2.69
C GLY A 21 5.49 9.51 -4.06
N VAL A 22 6.81 9.26 -4.08
CA VAL A 22 7.60 9.01 -5.28
C VAL A 22 8.54 7.82 -5.04
N SER A 23 8.84 7.04 -6.07
CA SER A 23 9.79 5.93 -6.00
C SER A 23 10.48 5.72 -7.34
N PHE A 24 11.80 5.54 -7.33
CA PHE A 24 12.53 5.02 -8.49
C PHE A 24 12.44 3.49 -8.54
N SER A 25 12.52 2.91 -9.74
CA SER A 25 12.81 1.48 -9.90
C SER A 25 14.26 1.18 -9.52
N ALA A 26 14.61 -0.10 -9.33
CA ALA A 26 15.95 -0.48 -8.90
C ALA A 26 17.03 -0.08 -9.93
N SER A 27 16.69 -0.13 -11.22
CA SER A 27 17.55 0.36 -12.30
C SER A 27 17.64 1.89 -12.39
N GLY A 28 16.73 2.62 -11.73
CA GLY A 28 16.59 4.08 -11.86
C GLY A 28 15.99 4.54 -13.19
N SER A 29 15.62 3.63 -14.09
CA SER A 29 15.08 3.97 -15.41
C SER A 29 13.62 4.41 -15.37
N ARG A 30 12.90 4.08 -14.29
CA ARG A 30 11.49 4.40 -14.11
C ARG A 30 11.28 5.16 -12.81
N LEU A 31 10.37 6.11 -12.84
CA LEU A 31 9.93 6.91 -11.69
C LEU A 31 8.42 6.77 -11.55
N ALA A 32 7.94 6.32 -10.39
CA ALA A 32 6.54 6.23 -10.05
C ALA A 32 6.17 7.32 -9.05
N TRP A 33 4.95 7.84 -9.13
CA TRP A 33 4.40 8.74 -8.12
C TRP A 33 2.90 8.55 -7.94
N VAL A 34 2.42 9.00 -6.78
CA VAL A 34 0.99 9.01 -6.43
C VAL A 34 0.54 10.40 -6.05
N SER A 35 -0.66 10.77 -6.47
CA SER A 35 -1.21 12.11 -6.33
C SER A 35 -2.54 12.11 -5.58
N HIS A 36 -2.84 13.24 -4.95
CA HIS A 36 -4.07 13.46 -4.19
C HIS A 36 -5.35 13.39 -5.05
N ASP A 37 -5.21 13.44 -6.37
CA ASP A 37 -6.29 13.24 -7.33
C ASP A 37 -6.57 11.75 -7.61
N SER A 38 -6.20 10.81 -6.73
CA SER A 38 -6.38 9.37 -6.93
C SER A 38 -5.77 8.84 -8.24
N THR A 39 -4.56 9.31 -8.57
CA THR A 39 -3.79 8.77 -9.69
C THR A 39 -2.50 8.10 -9.23
N VAL A 40 -2.11 7.07 -9.98
CA VAL A 40 -0.76 6.49 -9.97
C VAL A 40 -0.16 6.77 -11.33
N SER A 41 1.07 7.26 -11.36
CA SER A 41 1.76 7.57 -12.62
C SER A 41 3.15 6.94 -12.63
N VAL A 42 3.62 6.58 -13.82
CA VAL A 42 4.98 6.09 -14.07
C VAL A 42 5.56 6.81 -15.28
N ALA A 43 6.74 7.41 -15.11
CA ALA A 43 7.58 7.91 -16.18
C ALA A 43 8.69 6.90 -16.48
N ASP A 44 8.95 6.64 -17.76
CA ASP A 44 9.98 5.71 -18.22
C ASP A 44 11.01 6.41 -19.10
N ALA A 45 12.24 6.56 -18.58
CA ALA A 45 13.34 7.23 -19.27
C ALA A 45 13.78 6.48 -20.54
N SER A 46 13.57 5.16 -20.60
CA SER A 46 13.92 4.36 -21.79
C SER A 46 13.01 4.63 -22.99
N LYS A 47 11.83 5.21 -22.76
CA LYS A 47 10.80 5.45 -23.79
C LYS A 47 10.58 6.94 -24.04
N SER A 48 11.66 7.71 -24.17
CA SER A 48 11.58 9.16 -24.36
C SER A 48 10.83 9.88 -23.22
N VAL A 49 10.93 9.34 -22.00
CA VAL A 49 10.34 9.93 -20.80
C VAL A 49 8.80 10.03 -20.87
N GLN A 50 8.16 9.06 -21.52
CA GLN A 50 6.69 8.95 -21.57
C GLN A 50 6.10 8.68 -20.19
N VAL A 51 4.97 9.35 -19.90
CA VAL A 51 4.22 9.17 -18.66
C VAL A 51 2.96 8.37 -18.92
N SER A 52 2.81 7.27 -18.20
CA SER A 52 1.56 6.52 -18.09
C SER A 52 0.87 6.91 -16.78
N THR A 53 -0.39 7.34 -16.85
CA THR A 53 -1.17 7.73 -15.67
C THR A 53 -2.43 6.90 -15.59
N LEU A 54 -2.63 6.27 -14.45
CA LEU A 54 -3.81 5.49 -14.12
C LEU A 54 -4.62 6.24 -13.07
N LYS A 55 -5.81 6.70 -13.47
CA LYS A 55 -6.83 7.18 -12.54
C LYS A 55 -7.53 5.97 -11.91
N THR A 56 -7.58 5.93 -10.59
CA THR A 56 -8.24 4.85 -9.85
C THR A 56 -9.60 5.30 -9.33
N GLU A 57 -10.45 4.33 -8.99
CA GLU A 57 -11.70 4.56 -8.25
C GLU A 57 -11.50 4.62 -6.72
N PHE A 58 -10.24 4.49 -6.28
CA PHE A 58 -9.85 4.44 -4.88
C PHE A 58 -9.67 5.84 -4.29
N LEU A 59 -9.64 5.91 -2.96
CA LEU A 59 -9.25 7.12 -2.25
C LEU A 59 -7.76 7.44 -2.50
N PRO A 60 -7.33 8.68 -2.24
CA PRO A 60 -5.97 9.08 -2.56
C PRO A 60 -4.91 8.21 -1.87
N LEU A 61 -3.87 7.90 -2.65
CA LEU A 61 -2.71 7.14 -2.21
C LEU A 61 -1.65 8.10 -1.63
N LEU A 62 -0.97 7.67 -0.57
CA LEU A 62 -0.02 8.49 0.18
C LEU A 62 1.42 8.04 0.00
N SER A 63 1.63 6.78 -0.38
CA SER A 63 2.97 6.22 -0.56
C SER A 63 2.98 5.21 -1.69
N VAL A 64 4.13 5.10 -2.37
CA VAL A 64 4.38 4.15 -3.45
C VAL A 64 5.81 3.61 -3.35
N SER A 65 6.02 2.37 -3.76
CA SER A 65 7.35 1.76 -3.87
C SER A 65 7.39 0.77 -5.01
N PHE A 66 8.43 0.83 -5.85
CA PHE A 66 8.73 -0.27 -6.76
C PHE A 66 9.15 -1.51 -5.97
N ILE A 67 8.66 -2.68 -6.36
CA ILE A 67 9.09 -3.99 -5.83
C ILE A 67 9.81 -4.86 -6.87
N SER A 68 9.68 -4.48 -8.13
CA SER A 68 10.41 -5.01 -9.27
C SER A 68 10.55 -3.89 -10.30
N GLU A 69 11.17 -4.13 -11.44
CA GLU A 69 11.19 -3.11 -12.51
C GLU A 69 9.79 -2.78 -13.04
N ASN A 70 8.84 -3.71 -12.94
CA ASN A 70 7.54 -3.64 -13.60
C ASN A 70 6.38 -3.61 -12.60
N SER A 71 6.63 -3.69 -11.29
CA SER A 71 5.59 -3.76 -10.28
C SER A 71 5.81 -2.70 -9.21
N VAL A 72 4.74 -1.97 -8.88
CA VAL A 72 4.71 -1.01 -7.78
C VAL A 72 3.61 -1.36 -6.80
N VAL A 73 3.86 -1.09 -5.54
CA VAL A 73 2.84 -1.13 -4.51
C VAL A 73 2.60 0.27 -3.98
N ALA A 74 1.33 0.65 -3.89
CA ALA A 74 0.91 1.90 -3.30
C ALA A 74 -0.14 1.69 -2.22
N ALA A 75 -0.21 2.62 -1.28
CA ALA A 75 -1.18 2.57 -0.18
C ALA A 75 -1.54 3.99 0.28
N GLY A 76 -2.70 4.14 0.91
CA GLY A 76 -3.18 5.43 1.37
C GLY A 76 -4.49 5.33 2.16
N HIS A 77 -5.47 6.15 1.78
CA HIS A 77 -6.69 6.34 2.55
C HIS A 77 -7.65 5.15 2.56
N ASP A 78 -7.56 4.24 1.59
CA ASP A 78 -8.30 2.96 1.62
C ASP A 78 -7.80 1.97 2.67
N CYS A 79 -6.72 2.30 3.40
CA CYS A 79 -6.19 1.45 4.47
C CYS A 79 -5.76 0.04 4.00
N CYS A 80 -5.52 -0.12 2.69
CA CYS A 80 -5.16 -1.38 2.06
C CYS A 80 -4.07 -1.12 1.01
N PRO A 81 -2.96 -1.89 1.00
CA PRO A 81 -1.97 -1.81 -0.06
C PRO A 81 -2.51 -2.37 -1.38
N MET A 82 -2.05 -1.82 -2.49
CA MET A 82 -2.54 -2.12 -3.84
C MET A 82 -1.37 -2.34 -4.78
N LEU A 83 -1.42 -3.43 -5.52
CA LEU A 83 -0.42 -3.80 -6.51
C LEU A 83 -0.81 -3.25 -7.89
N PHE A 84 0.16 -2.64 -8.56
CA PHE A 84 0.04 -2.19 -9.93
C PHE A 84 1.18 -2.75 -10.76
N ASN A 85 0.93 -2.96 -12.05
CA ASN A 85 1.90 -3.43 -13.01
C ASN A 85 2.10 -2.37 -14.10
N TYR A 86 3.35 -2.09 -14.42
CA TYR A 86 3.76 -1.26 -15.55
C TYR A 86 4.49 -2.16 -16.55
N ASP A 87 3.86 -2.39 -17.70
CA ASP A 87 4.41 -3.29 -18.72
C ASP A 87 5.42 -2.59 -19.65
N ASP A 88 6.13 -3.39 -20.43
CA ASP A 88 7.11 -2.89 -21.40
C ASP A 88 6.46 -2.18 -22.60
N ARG A 89 5.13 -2.14 -22.68
CA ARG A 89 4.37 -1.34 -23.65
C ARG A 89 4.03 0.05 -23.14
N GLY A 90 4.27 0.32 -21.85
CA GLY A 90 3.98 1.60 -21.20
C GLY A 90 2.58 1.66 -20.59
N CYS A 91 1.93 0.51 -20.42
CA CYS A 91 0.62 0.42 -19.82
C CYS A 91 0.74 0.21 -18.31
N LEU A 92 0.19 1.14 -17.53
CA LEU A 92 0.05 1.02 -16.08
C LEU A 92 -1.35 0.48 -15.76
N THR A 93 -1.41 -0.67 -15.07
CA THR A 93 -2.66 -1.34 -14.71
C THR A 93 -2.73 -1.65 -13.23
N PHE A 94 -3.94 -1.60 -12.68
CA PHE A 94 -4.23 -2.14 -11.35
C PHE A 94 -4.28 -3.67 -11.43
N VAL A 95 -3.65 -4.34 -10.46
CA VAL A 95 -3.60 -5.80 -10.38
C VAL A 95 -4.54 -6.31 -9.28
N SER A 96 -4.29 -5.92 -8.03
CA SER A 96 -5.08 -6.40 -6.89
C SER A 96 -4.84 -5.59 -5.61
N LYS A 97 -5.81 -5.64 -4.70
CA LYS A 97 -5.61 -5.26 -3.30
C LYS A 97 -4.81 -6.37 -2.60
N GLN A 98 -3.84 -5.99 -1.77
CA GLN A 98 -2.97 -6.89 -1.00
C GLN A 98 -3.45 -6.96 0.45
N ASP A 99 -4.75 -7.13 0.67
CA ASP A 99 -5.26 -7.43 2.00
C ASP A 99 -5.25 -8.94 2.21
N ILE A 100 -4.77 -9.36 3.38
CA ILE A 100 -5.07 -10.70 3.86
C ILE A 100 -6.39 -10.51 4.61
N PRO A 101 -7.52 -11.08 4.14
CA PRO A 101 -8.73 -11.04 4.92
C PRO A 101 -8.37 -11.54 6.31
N LYS A 102 -8.74 -10.81 7.36
CA LYS A 102 -8.98 -11.47 8.63
C LYS A 102 -10.00 -12.53 8.26
N GLN A 103 -9.60 -13.79 8.14
CA GLN A 103 -10.53 -14.85 8.45
C GLN A 103 -11.03 -14.40 9.80
N SER A 104 -12.27 -13.94 9.85
CA SER A 104 -12.98 -14.00 11.10
C SER A 104 -12.91 -15.48 11.39
N ILE A 105 -11.91 -15.88 12.18
CA ILE A 105 -12.05 -17.05 12.99
C ILE A 105 -13.37 -16.72 13.64
N GLN A 106 -14.41 -17.43 13.22
CA GLN A 106 -15.61 -17.54 13.98
C GLN A 106 -15.09 -18.22 15.26
N ARG A 107 -14.44 -17.43 16.12
CA ARG A 107 -14.02 -17.84 17.44
C ARG A 107 -15.35 -18.26 17.99
N ASN A 108 -15.50 -19.55 18.24
CA ASN A 108 -16.62 -20.06 19.00
C ASN A 108 -16.51 -19.41 20.38
N MET A 109 -16.93 -18.15 20.48
CA MET A 109 -16.94 -17.40 21.71
C MET A 109 -17.86 -18.17 22.62
N SER A 110 -17.31 -18.61 23.75
CA SER A 110 -18.08 -19.36 24.73
C SER A 110 -19.30 -18.54 25.16
N ALA A 111 -20.37 -19.22 25.60
CA ALA A 111 -21.54 -18.54 26.14
C ALA A 111 -21.16 -17.54 27.26
N MET A 112 -20.15 -17.86 28.08
CA MET A 112 -19.63 -16.99 29.14
C MET A 112 -18.92 -15.75 28.60
N GLU A 113 -18.16 -15.88 27.51
CA GLU A 113 -17.47 -14.75 26.86
C GLU A 113 -18.45 -13.82 26.15
N ARG A 114 -19.52 -14.38 25.54
CA ARG A 114 -20.65 -13.60 25.02
C ARG A 114 -21.34 -12.80 26.12
N PHE A 115 -21.60 -13.44 27.26
CA PHE A 115 -22.27 -12.80 28.40
C PHE A 115 -21.42 -11.67 29.00
N ARG A 116 -20.10 -11.89 29.20
CA ARG A 116 -19.16 -10.85 29.66
C ARG A 116 -19.05 -9.68 28.68
N ASN A 117 -19.07 -9.95 27.38
CA ASN A 117 -19.04 -8.89 26.37
C ASN A 117 -20.36 -8.12 26.30
N MET A 118 -21.50 -8.77 26.57
CA MET A 118 -22.81 -8.11 26.63
C MET A 118 -22.89 -7.14 27.81
N ASP A 119 -22.41 -7.53 28.99
CA ASP A 119 -22.36 -6.66 30.17
C ASP A 119 -21.44 -5.44 29.96
N LYS A 120 -20.34 -5.61 29.21
CA LYS A 120 -19.47 -4.49 28.83
C LYS A 120 -20.08 -3.56 27.78
N ARG A 121 -21.05 -4.03 26.99
CA ARG A 121 -21.68 -3.29 25.88
C ARG A 121 -22.93 -2.51 26.28
N ALA A 122 -23.36 -2.56 27.54
CA ALA A 122 -24.50 -1.78 28.03
C ALA A 122 -24.24 -0.26 28.08
N THR A 123 -23.01 0.20 27.82
CA THR A 123 -22.69 1.62 27.61
C THR A 123 -22.50 1.91 26.13
N THR A 124 -23.55 2.48 25.53
CA THR A 124 -23.63 3.21 24.25
C THR A 124 -23.27 2.47 22.96
N GLU A 125 -24.31 2.26 22.13
CA GLU A 125 -24.32 2.15 20.67
C GLU A 125 -23.07 1.52 20.01
N ASP A 126 -23.19 0.25 19.59
CA ASP A 126 -22.27 -0.45 18.71
C ASP A 126 -22.11 0.28 17.35
N ARG A 127 -21.41 1.41 17.33
CA ARG A 127 -20.79 1.95 16.12
C ARG A 127 -19.63 1.02 15.82
N ASN A 128 -19.87 -0.01 15.02
CA ASN A 128 -18.79 -0.84 14.51
C ASN A 128 -17.95 -0.02 13.51
N THR A 129 -17.00 0.77 14.03
CA THR A 129 -16.07 1.61 13.27
C THR A 129 -14.88 0.81 12.72
N ALA A 130 -14.89 -0.52 12.87
CA ALA A 130 -13.80 -1.36 12.40
C ALA A 130 -13.89 -1.55 10.88
N LEU A 131 -12.79 -1.26 10.17
CA LEU A 131 -12.63 -1.52 8.75
C LEU A 131 -12.42 -3.02 8.50
N GLU A 132 -12.86 -3.51 7.35
CA GLU A 132 -12.60 -4.88 6.89
C GLU A 132 -11.12 -5.12 6.56
N THR A 133 -10.40 -4.04 6.28
CA THR A 133 -8.97 -4.06 5.97
C THR A 133 -8.13 -4.36 7.19
N LEU A 134 -6.93 -4.91 7.00
CA LEU A 134 -6.02 -5.15 8.12
C LEU A 134 -5.70 -3.84 8.86
N HIS A 135 -5.39 -2.76 8.13
CA HIS A 135 -5.17 -1.45 8.72
C HIS A 135 -6.50 -0.77 8.99
N GLN A 136 -6.60 -0.09 10.13
CA GLN A 136 -7.82 0.57 10.57
C GLN A 136 -7.79 2.09 10.30
N ASN A 137 -6.74 2.57 9.63
CA ASN A 137 -6.54 3.97 9.26
C ASN A 137 -5.48 4.07 8.13
N SER A 138 -5.33 5.25 7.53
CA SER A 138 -4.67 5.49 6.24
C SER A 138 -3.18 5.20 6.21
N ILE A 139 -2.72 4.25 5.39
CA ILE A 139 -1.30 3.86 5.33
C ILE A 139 -0.47 5.03 4.78
N THR A 140 0.43 5.57 5.58
CA THR A 140 1.18 6.79 5.25
C THR A 140 2.53 6.52 4.59
N GLN A 141 3.06 5.30 4.72
CA GLN A 141 4.36 4.96 4.18
C GLN A 141 4.45 3.46 3.84
N VAL A 142 5.05 3.17 2.69
CA VAL A 142 5.43 1.85 2.20
C VAL A 142 6.95 1.86 2.05
N SER A 143 7.61 0.76 2.43
CA SER A 143 9.07 0.60 2.36
C SER A 143 9.44 -0.86 2.13
N ILE A 144 10.47 -1.13 1.34
CA ILE A 144 11.02 -2.48 1.20
C ILE A 144 11.88 -2.82 2.42
N TYR A 145 11.67 -4.00 3.01
CA TYR A 145 12.43 -4.43 4.20
C TYR A 145 13.53 -5.43 3.86
N GLU A 146 13.26 -6.41 2.99
CA GLU A 146 14.25 -7.40 2.60
C GLU A 146 14.10 -7.72 1.11
N VAL A 147 15.19 -7.49 0.38
CA VAL A 147 15.25 -7.63 -1.09
C VAL A 147 15.26 -9.11 -1.50
N ASP A 148 15.91 -9.97 -0.72
CA ASP A 148 16.08 -11.40 -1.01
C ASP A 148 14.80 -12.23 -0.82
N LYS A 149 13.82 -11.70 -0.08
CA LYS A 149 12.49 -12.34 0.13
C LYS A 149 11.31 -11.49 -0.35
N GLN A 150 11.57 -10.35 -0.99
CA GLN A 150 10.57 -9.39 -1.48
C GLN A 150 9.47 -9.09 -0.44
N LEU A 151 9.88 -8.87 0.80
CA LEU A 151 8.99 -8.48 1.89
C LEU A 151 8.85 -6.96 1.91
N LEU A 152 7.63 -6.47 1.68
CA LEU A 152 7.29 -5.07 1.85
C LEU A 152 6.84 -4.81 3.28
N HIS A 153 7.43 -3.79 3.89
CA HIS A 153 6.99 -3.24 5.16
C HIS A 153 6.16 -2.00 4.92
N TYR A 154 5.05 -1.90 5.61
CA TYR A 154 4.20 -0.73 5.55
C TYR A 154 4.14 -0.14 6.95
N ARG A 155 4.23 1.18 7.00
CA ARG A 155 4.12 1.94 8.22
C ARG A 155 2.84 2.76 8.15
N HIS A 156 2.02 2.58 9.18
CA HIS A 156 0.84 3.39 9.36
C HIS A 156 1.01 4.28 10.60
N ARG A 157 0.63 5.56 10.46
CA ARG A 157 0.68 6.53 11.55
C ARG A 157 -0.68 6.58 12.26
N ARG A 158 -0.74 6.13 13.51
CA ARG A 158 -1.90 6.38 14.39
C ARG A 158 -1.69 7.69 15.15
N GLY A 159 -2.26 8.78 14.63
CA GLY A 159 -2.23 10.08 15.31
C GLY A 159 -0.83 10.69 15.41
N HIS A 160 -0.63 11.58 16.38
CA HIS A 160 0.63 12.33 16.54
C HIS A 160 1.79 11.49 17.11
N ASP A 161 1.51 10.41 17.87
CA ASP A 161 2.52 9.83 18.78
C ASP A 161 2.73 8.30 18.67
N HIS A 162 2.02 7.58 17.79
CA HIS A 162 2.16 6.12 17.69
C HIS A 162 2.44 5.60 16.27
N LEU A 163 3.65 5.05 16.08
CA LEU A 163 4.05 4.29 14.90
C LEU A 163 3.60 2.84 15.06
N GLY A 164 2.75 2.36 14.15
CA GLY A 164 2.46 0.94 14.00
C GLY A 164 3.32 0.34 12.89
N PHE A 165 3.90 -0.82 13.14
CA PHE A 165 4.61 -1.63 12.14
C PHE A 165 3.77 -2.87 11.83
N GLN A 166 3.62 -3.18 10.56
CA GLN A 166 3.01 -4.43 10.14
C GLN A 166 3.67 -4.93 8.86
N ASP A 167 4.08 -6.19 8.88
CA ASP A 167 4.72 -6.84 7.75
C ASP A 167 3.64 -7.44 6.86
N LEU A 168 3.68 -7.13 5.57
CA LEU A 168 2.78 -7.72 4.59
C LEU A 168 3.62 -8.28 3.45
N ARG A 169 3.57 -9.60 3.29
CA ARG A 169 4.12 -10.27 2.11
C ARG A 169 3.25 -9.90 0.92
N VAL A 170 3.87 -9.27 -0.08
CA VAL A 170 3.20 -9.03 -1.35
C VAL A 170 3.40 -10.26 -2.22
N PHE A 171 2.29 -10.87 -2.60
CA PHE A 171 2.30 -12.08 -3.40
C PHE A 171 2.17 -11.69 -4.88
N HIS A 172 3.12 -12.16 -5.69
CA HIS A 172 3.01 -12.05 -7.14
C HIS A 172 1.90 -13.00 -7.65
N PRO A 173 1.13 -12.60 -8.67
CA PRO A 173 0.28 -13.52 -9.41
C PRO A 173 1.18 -14.53 -10.14
N GLY A 174 1.47 -15.66 -9.49
CA GLY A 174 2.35 -16.71 -10.01
C GLY A 174 3.17 -17.48 -8.96
N SER A 175 3.26 -16.99 -7.72
CA SER A 175 3.87 -17.76 -6.61
C SER A 175 2.82 -18.69 -5.99
N SER A 176 3.00 -20.00 -6.18
CA SER A 176 2.20 -21.06 -5.57
C SER A 176 2.62 -21.39 -4.13
N ASP A 177 3.15 -20.42 -3.39
CA ASP A 177 3.61 -20.65 -2.02
C ASP A 177 2.52 -20.34 -1.00
N ASN A 178 1.94 -21.42 -0.49
CA ASN A 178 0.98 -21.40 0.61
C ASN A 178 1.57 -20.71 1.86
N VAL A 179 0.74 -19.86 2.44
CA VAL A 179 0.90 -19.06 3.66
C VAL A 179 1.58 -19.85 4.79
N LYS A 180 2.71 -19.33 5.30
CA LYS A 180 3.21 -19.63 6.65
C LYS A 180 3.47 -18.32 7.40
N LEU A 181 2.58 -18.02 8.35
CA LEU A 181 2.73 -16.98 9.36
C LEU A 181 3.94 -17.34 10.23
N SER A 182 4.93 -16.46 10.35
CA SER A 182 5.91 -16.55 11.45
C SER A 182 5.40 -15.66 12.57
N GLU A 183 5.09 -16.25 13.72
CA GLU A 183 4.78 -15.51 14.94
C GLU A 183 6.02 -14.70 15.39
N PRO A 184 5.84 -13.52 15.98
CA PRO A 184 6.95 -12.79 16.59
C PRO A 184 7.53 -13.61 17.75
N PRO A 185 8.86 -13.59 17.98
CA PRO A 185 9.45 -14.25 19.13
C PRO A 185 8.95 -13.63 20.43
N ASP A 186 8.58 -14.47 21.38
CA ASP A 186 8.16 -14.04 22.72
C ASP A 186 9.24 -13.17 23.39
N PRO A 187 8.85 -12.08 24.08
CA PRO A 187 9.80 -11.30 24.86
C PRO A 187 10.33 -12.13 26.04
N ALA A 188 11.66 -12.08 26.22
CA ALA A 188 12.41 -12.75 27.29
C ALA A 188 12.04 -12.28 28.70
#